data_AF-A0A7R8CSE7-F1
#
_entry.id   AF-A0A7R8CSE7-F1
#
_cell.length_a   1.000
_cell.length_b   1.000
_cell.length_c   1.000
_cell.angle_alpha   90.00
_cell.angle_beta   90.00
_cell.angle_gamma   90.00
#
_symmetry.space_group_name_H-M   'P 1'
#
loop_
_entity.id
_entity.type
_entity.pdbx_description
1 polymer ?
#
loop_
_entity_poly.entity_id
_entity_poly.type
_entity_poly.pdbx_seq_one_letter_code
_entity_poly.pdbx_strand_id
1 'polypeptide(L)'
;MSTKEVLTLQCGPYSNFVGAHFWNIQDKDLLYEPRAVLPKTNPGVLYREVTFTPRLVSVDLKGGLGSLPRYGELYSVKDDRENTGLWDGEITKENSNEYEEKDIDESEKIRKSSL
;
A
#
# COMPACT_ATOMS: atom_id res chain seq x y z
N MET A 1 18.17 -21.98 -3.12
CA MET A 1 18.73 -21.12 -2.06
C MET A 1 17.68 -21.02 -0.96
N SER A 2 18.05 -21.23 0.30
CA SER A 2 17.11 -21.04 1.43
C SER A 2 16.91 -19.54 1.63
N THR A 3 15.76 -19.00 1.23
CA THR A 3 15.34 -17.64 1.58
C THR A 3 15.02 -17.60 3.08
N LYS A 4 15.62 -16.66 3.80
CA LYS A 4 15.29 -16.40 5.20
C LYS A 4 14.13 -15.42 5.21
N GLU A 5 12.99 -15.84 5.73
CA GLU A 5 11.78 -15.03 5.81
C GLU A 5 11.55 -14.61 7.26
N VAL A 6 11.06 -13.39 7.48
CA VAL A 6 10.76 -12.87 8.80
C VAL A 6 9.27 -12.55 8.90
N LEU A 7 8.64 -13.00 9.98
CA LEU A 7 7.30 -12.59 10.37
C LEU A 7 7.42 -11.60 11.53
N THR A 8 6.89 -10.40 11.35
CA THR A 8 6.88 -9.35 12.37
C THR A 8 5.55 -9.37 13.12
N LEU A 9 5.62 -9.38 14.44
CA LEU A 9 4.45 -9.29 15.32
C LEU A 9 4.51 -7.95 16.06
N GLN A 10 3.43 -7.19 16.03
CA GLN A 10 3.26 -5.94 16.78
C GLN A 10 2.08 -6.09 17.72
N CYS A 11 2.29 -5.82 19.02
CA CYS A 11 1.28 -6.05 20.05
C CYS A 11 1.13 -4.80 20.90
N GLY A 12 -0.04 -4.17 20.80
CA GLY A 12 -0.42 -3.00 21.57
C GLY A 12 0.01 -1.66 20.95
N PRO A 13 -0.48 -0.56 21.53
CA PRO A 13 -0.50 0.75 20.87
C PRO A 13 0.90 1.31 20.61
N TYR A 14 1.84 1.14 21.55
CA TYR A 14 3.21 1.63 21.39
C TYR A 14 3.97 0.87 20.29
N SER A 15 3.82 -0.46 20.26
CA SER A 15 4.44 -1.30 19.23
C SER A 15 3.87 -1.01 17.85
N ASN A 16 2.54 -0.84 17.76
CA ASN A 16 1.84 -0.49 16.52
C ASN A 16 2.27 0.91 16.02
N PHE A 17 2.43 1.89 16.92
CA PHE A 17 2.89 3.23 16.56
C PHE A 17 4.30 3.24 15.96
N VAL A 18 5.26 2.63 16.64
CA VAL A 18 6.65 2.52 16.14
C VAL A 18 6.68 1.68 14.87
N GLY A 19 5.89 0.60 14.87
CA GLY A 19 5.74 -0.33 13.77
C GLY A 19 5.26 0.32 12.47
N ALA A 20 4.26 1.20 12.56
CA ALA A 20 3.75 1.93 11.40
C ALA A 20 4.85 2.77 10.74
N HIS A 21 5.67 3.46 11.53
CA HIS A 21 6.79 4.24 10.99
C HIS A 21 7.84 3.37 10.33
N PHE A 22 8.20 2.24 10.97
CA PHE A 22 9.13 1.28 10.39
C PHE A 22 8.63 0.80 9.02
N TRP A 23 7.38 0.34 8.91
CA TRP A 23 6.83 -0.16 7.65
C TRP A 23 6.68 0.93 6.59
N ASN A 24 6.29 2.15 6.95
CA ASN A 24 6.25 3.27 6.01
C ASN A 24 7.63 3.58 5.42
N ILE A 25 8.71 3.38 6.19
CA ILE A 25 10.09 3.54 5.69
C ILE A 25 10.45 2.37 4.77
N GLN A 26 10.12 1.14 5.16
CA GLN A 26 10.40 -0.05 4.34
C GLN A 26 9.64 0.00 3.00
N ASP A 27 8.41 0.50 2.99
CA ASP A 27 7.57 0.62 1.79
C ASP A 27 8.15 1.64 0.82
N LYS A 28 8.63 2.77 1.34
CA LYS A 28 9.37 3.75 0.54
C LYS A 28 10.67 3.16 -0.04
N ASP A 29 11.40 2.36 0.73
CA ASP A 29 12.63 1.71 0.23
C ASP A 29 12.36 0.75 -0.93
N LEU A 30 11.14 0.20 -1.03
CA LEU A 30 10.72 -0.65 -2.16
C LEU A 30 10.46 0.15 -3.44
N LEU A 31 9.93 1.38 -3.31
CA LEU A 31 9.48 2.21 -4.43
C LEU A 31 10.59 3.12 -4.99
N TYR A 32 11.55 3.53 -4.17
CA TYR A 32 12.62 4.44 -4.59
C TYR A 32 13.83 3.69 -5.14
N GLU A 33 14.53 4.31 -6.10
CA GLU A 33 15.80 3.78 -6.58
C GLU A 33 16.80 3.63 -5.42
N PRO A 34 17.57 2.53 -5.39
CA PRO A 34 18.50 2.27 -4.30
C PRO A 34 19.48 3.43 -4.19
N ARG A 35 19.43 4.13 -3.05
CA ARG A 35 20.44 5.13 -2.72
C ARG A 35 21.80 4.45 -2.75
N ALA A 36 22.74 5.02 -3.50
CA ALA A 36 24.09 4.46 -3.72
C ALA A 36 24.88 4.13 -2.44
N VAL A 37 24.41 4.61 -1.28
CA VAL A 37 25.03 4.46 0.04
C VAL A 37 24.50 3.25 0.81
N LEU A 38 23.36 2.68 0.44
CA LEU A 38 22.74 1.56 1.16
C LEU A 38 22.97 0.23 0.44
N PRO A 39 23.24 -0.87 1.17
CA PRO A 39 23.28 -2.20 0.58
C PRO A 39 21.94 -2.53 -0.08
N LYS A 40 21.96 -3.31 -1.16
CA LYS A 40 20.74 -3.79 -1.82
C LYS A 40 19.93 -4.66 -0.84
N THR A 41 18.82 -4.12 -0.34
CA THR A 41 17.86 -4.86 0.49
C THR A 41 17.18 -5.94 -0.36
N ASN A 42 16.97 -7.13 0.20
CA ASN A 42 16.15 -8.17 -0.44
C ASN A 42 14.69 -8.05 0.05
N PRO A 43 13.74 -7.61 -0.79
CA PRO A 43 12.34 -7.45 -0.38
C PRO A 43 11.70 -8.75 0.10
N GLY A 44 12.12 -9.91 -0.42
CA GLY A 44 11.53 -11.22 -0.10
C GLY A 44 11.70 -11.67 1.36
N VAL A 45 12.54 -10.98 2.14
CA VAL A 45 12.70 -11.23 3.58
C VAL A 45 11.51 -10.72 4.39
N LEU A 46 11.07 -9.49 4.10
CA LEU A 46 10.03 -8.79 4.88
C LEU A 46 8.68 -8.74 4.16
N TYR A 47 8.67 -8.87 2.84
CA TYR A 47 7.48 -8.81 2.01
C TYR A 47 7.18 -10.16 1.36
N ARG A 48 5.93 -10.33 0.94
CA ARG A 48 5.54 -11.42 0.04
C ARG A 48 5.92 -11.03 -1.40
N GLU A 49 6.67 -11.87 -2.10
CA GLU A 49 7.24 -11.54 -3.42
C GLU A 49 6.19 -11.16 -4.50
N VAL A 50 4.99 -11.75 -4.44
CA VAL A 50 3.96 -11.54 -5.49
C VAL A 50 3.13 -10.29 -5.25
N THR A 51 2.71 -10.05 -4.01
CA THR A 51 1.77 -8.97 -3.66
C THR A 51 2.47 -7.78 -3.00
N PHE A 52 3.78 -7.87 -2.75
CA PHE A 52 4.58 -6.91 -1.98
C PHE A 52 3.91 -6.48 -0.66
N THR A 53 3.12 -7.38 -0.06
CA THR A 53 2.49 -7.13 1.23
C THR A 53 3.45 -7.45 2.37
N PRO A 54 3.51 -6.61 3.41
CA PRO A 54 4.39 -6.85 4.55
C PRO A 54 4.00 -8.14 5.29
N ARG A 55 4.99 -8.90 5.75
CA ARG A 55 4.82 -10.06 6.63
C ARG A 55 4.61 -9.59 8.07
N LEU A 56 3.49 -8.92 8.30
CA LEU A 56 3.13 -8.28 9.55
C LEU A 56 1.82 -8.86 10.11
N VAL A 57 1.81 -9.13 11.40
CA VAL A 57 0.57 -9.25 12.20
C VAL A 57 0.60 -8.19 13.29
N SER A 58 -0.34 -7.26 13.23
CA SER A 58 -0.54 -6.23 14.25
C SER A 58 -1.78 -6.55 15.07
N VAL A 59 -1.67 -6.50 16.39
CA VAL A 59 -2.71 -6.85 17.35
C VAL A 59 -2.90 -5.68 18.32
N ASP A 60 -4.16 -5.31 18.56
CA ASP A 60 -4.52 -4.31 19.56
C ASP A 60 -5.91 -4.61 20.16
N LEU A 61 -6.27 -3.89 21.21
CA LEU A 61 -7.62 -3.87 21.75
C LEU A 61 -8.60 -3.28 20.72
N LYS A 62 -9.90 -3.56 20.91
CA LYS A 62 -10.96 -3.06 20.02
C LYS A 62 -10.87 -1.54 19.89
N GLY A 63 -10.73 -1.05 18.66
CA GLY A 63 -10.57 0.38 18.35
C GLY A 63 -9.12 0.89 18.37
N GLY A 64 -8.14 0.09 18.80
CA GLY A 64 -6.73 0.50 18.89
C GLY A 64 -6.00 0.61 17.54
N LEU A 65 -6.47 -0.11 16.51
CA LEU A 65 -5.89 -0.05 15.16
C LEU A 65 -6.26 1.21 14.35
N GLY A 66 -7.13 2.07 14.92
CA GLY A 66 -7.44 3.38 14.36
C GLY A 66 -8.07 3.32 12.96
N SER A 67 -7.38 3.91 11.98
CA SER A 67 -7.85 4.06 10.59
C SER A 67 -7.62 2.83 9.71
N LEU A 68 -7.02 1.76 10.25
CA LEU A 68 -6.76 0.58 9.44
C LEU A 68 -8.08 -0.05 8.99
N PRO A 69 -8.30 -0.24 7.67
CA PRO A 69 -9.55 -0.81 7.20
C PRO A 69 -9.68 -2.27 7.66
N ARG A 70 -10.92 -2.72 7.86
CA ARG A 70 -11.21 -4.12 8.24
C ARG A 70 -10.65 -5.12 7.22
N TYR A 71 -10.57 -4.72 5.96
CA TYR A 71 -10.04 -5.49 4.85
C TYR A 71 -9.02 -4.65 4.10
N GLY A 72 -7.93 -5.28 3.65
CA GLY A 72 -6.95 -4.63 2.79
C GLY A 72 -7.46 -4.47 1.35
N GLU A 73 -6.82 -3.60 0.60
CA GLU A 73 -7.20 -3.23 -0.78
C GLU A 73 -7.13 -4.40 -1.78
N LEU A 74 -6.34 -5.43 -1.47
CA LEU A 74 -6.17 -6.61 -2.33
C LEU A 74 -7.41 -7.48 -2.46
N TYR A 75 -8.38 -7.34 -1.56
CA TYR A 75 -9.61 -8.13 -1.58
C TYR A 75 -10.79 -7.20 -1.82
N SER A 76 -11.55 -7.47 -2.89
CA SER A 76 -12.83 -6.82 -3.11
C SER A 76 -13.83 -7.31 -2.06
N VAL A 77 -14.13 -6.45 -1.09
CA VAL A 77 -15.17 -6.74 -0.09
C VAL A 77 -16.30 -5.75 -0.26
N LYS A 78 -17.53 -6.28 -0.37
CA LYS A 78 -18.74 -5.46 -0.31
C LYS A 78 -18.79 -4.81 1.06
N ASP A 79 -18.75 -3.49 1.07
CA ASP A 79 -18.66 -2.71 2.29
C ASP A 79 -20.04 -2.66 2.97
N ASP A 80 -20.36 -3.64 3.82
CA ASP A 80 -21.59 -3.68 4.63
C ASP A 80 -21.54 -2.69 5.81
N ARG A 81 -20.85 -1.56 5.67
CA ARG A 81 -20.80 -0.53 6.72
C ARG A 81 -22.16 0.14 6.80
N GLU A 82 -22.94 -0.22 7.81
CA GLU A 82 -23.85 0.75 8.42
C GLU A 82 -23.03 1.99 8.79
N ASN A 83 -23.48 3.13 8.30
CA ASN A 83 -22.82 4.43 8.42
C ASN A 83 -22.50 4.74 9.90
N THR A 84 -21.30 4.39 10.35
CA THR A 84 -20.87 4.66 11.73
C THR A 84 -20.66 6.16 11.83
N GLY A 85 -21.62 6.86 12.45
CA GLY A 85 -21.76 8.31 12.55
C GLY A 85 -20.60 9.03 13.24
N LEU A 86 -19.45 9.05 12.59
CA LEU A 86 -18.31 9.89 12.94
C LEU A 86 -18.42 11.28 12.29
N TRP A 87 -19.24 11.43 11.25
CA TRP A 87 -19.52 12.67 10.54
C TRP A 87 -20.99 12.71 10.10
N ASP A 88 -21.67 13.82 10.36
CA ASP A 88 -23.07 14.06 9.94
C ASP A 88 -23.17 14.66 8.53
N GLY A 89 -22.04 14.85 7.85
CA GLY A 89 -21.97 15.35 6.48
C GLY A 89 -22.28 14.27 5.44
N GLU A 90 -22.74 14.69 4.26
CA GLU A 90 -22.98 13.80 3.14
C GLU A 90 -21.65 13.18 2.67
N ILE A 91 -21.54 11.85 2.75
CA ILE A 91 -20.35 11.11 2.32
C ILE A 91 -20.54 10.75 0.84
N THR A 92 -19.95 11.53 -0.06
CA THR A 92 -19.79 11.16 -1.47
C THR A 92 -18.55 10.27 -1.62
N LYS A 93 -18.76 9.00 -1.96
CA LYS A 93 -17.68 8.09 -2.36
C LYS A 93 -17.40 8.30 -3.86
N GLU A 94 -16.36 9.03 -4.20
CA GLU A 94 -15.83 9.04 -5.57
C GLU A 94 -14.92 7.82 -5.75
N ASN A 95 -15.43 6.80 -6.43
CA ASN A 95 -14.58 5.72 -6.92
C ASN A 95 -13.78 6.28 -8.09
N SER A 96 -12.48 6.49 -7.93
CA SER A 96 -11.59 6.71 -9.07
C SER A 96 -11.59 5.42 -9.88
N ASN A 97 -12.35 5.39 -10.96
CA ASN A 97 -12.23 4.35 -11.98
C ASN A 97 -10.78 4.36 -12.49
N GLU A 98 -10.26 3.17 -12.80
CA GLU A 98 -8.95 2.94 -13.41
C GLU A 98 -8.54 4.06 -14.37
N TYR A 99 -7.33 4.58 -14.18
CA TYR A 99 -6.68 5.38 -15.20
C TYR A 99 -6.57 4.51 -16.46
N GLU A 100 -7.47 4.69 -17.42
CA GLU A 100 -7.20 4.24 -18.79
C GLU A 100 -5.97 5.01 -19.26
N GLU A 101 -4.86 4.28 -19.37
CA GLU A 101 -3.64 4.73 -20.02
C GLU A 101 -4.01 5.09 -21.46
N LYS A 102 -4.29 6.37 -21.71
CA LYS A 102 -4.42 6.87 -23.08
C LYS A 102 -3.03 6.83 -23.70
N ASP A 103 -2.81 5.85 -24.58
CA ASP A 103 -1.65 5.79 -25.47
C ASP A 103 -1.39 7.17 -26.08
N ILE A 104 -0.32 7.83 -25.61
CA ILE A 104 0.17 9.08 -26.19
C ILE A 104 0.97 8.70 -27.44
N ASP A 105 0.28 8.40 -28.54
CA ASP A 105 0.92 8.30 -29.86
C ASP A 105 0.07 8.89 -30.99
N GLU A 106 -0.40 10.13 -30.82
CA GLU A 106 -0.91 10.94 -31.95
C GLU A 106 -0.03 12.14 -32.30
N SER A 107 1.09 12.36 -31.60
CA SER A 107 1.98 13.48 -31.90
C SER A 107 2.99 13.20 -33.03
N GLU A 108 3.22 11.93 -33.41
CA GLU A 108 4.08 11.60 -34.57
C GLU A 108 3.35 11.60 -35.93
N LYS A 109 2.02 11.49 -35.95
CA LYS A 109 1.25 11.45 -37.21
C LYS A 109 1.15 12.83 -37.89
N ILE A 110 1.28 13.91 -37.13
CA ILE A 110 1.17 15.29 -37.64
C ILE A 110 2.49 15.75 -38.31
N ARG A 111 3.65 15.18 -37.97
CA ARG A 111 4.94 15.57 -38.58
C ARG A 111 5.25 14.94 -39.94
N LYS A 112 4.56 13.87 -40.34
CA LYS A 112 4.78 13.21 -41.66
C LYS A 112 3.79 13.63 -42.75
N SER A 113 2.83 14.50 -42.44
CA SER A 113 1.87 15.05 -43.41
C SER A 113 2.32 16.39 -44.02
N SER A 114 3.46 16.94 -43.61
CA SER A 114 3.91 18.27 -44.03
C SER A 114 5.28 18.30 -44.71
N LEU A 115 5.72 17.17 -45.28
CA LEU A 115 6.83 17.08 -46.24
C LEU A 115 6.33 16.44 -47.53
#